data_AF-A0A1F7JGS1-F1
#
_entry.id   AF-A0A1F7JGS1-F1
#
_cell.length_a   1.000
_cell.length_b   1.000
_cell.length_c   1.000
_cell.angle_alpha   90.00
_cell.angle_beta   90.00
_cell.angle_gamma   90.00
#
_symmetry.space_group_name_H-M   'P 1'
#
loop_
_entity.id
_entity.type
_entity.pdbx_description
1 polymer ?
#
loop_
_entity_poly.entity_id
_entity_poly.type
_entity_poly.pdbx_seq_one_letter_code
_entity_poly.pdbx_strand_id
1 'polypeptide(L)'
;MIQIRGQKSQLLRDRKFEFNKMATLRRKSILISLIILIIGVSLVFLAKQSYKVESRAFSALHDSPTPNPTIIVSNAVQETIMDSPDGKMTLKMESQQQGDYVEYSFYTSSKSVPTKQYIFSKKEIVSDSISIPYNTWSPNNSYLFLKESTPVVNDYYVFFASGKNFTDNSQYLDIQELFAQRVTGYTILDVTGWAAPNLLIVNTKANQGERKVSFWFNVASKTFTQLGTYFY
;
A
#
# COMPACT_ATOMS: atom_id res chain seq x y z
N MET A 1 -12.24 -33.52 -69.07
CA MET A 1 -13.36 -33.51 -68.07
C MET A 1 -12.96 -34.01 -66.66
N ILE A 2 -11.67 -34.24 -66.34
CA ILE A 2 -11.24 -34.88 -65.07
C ILE A 2 -10.74 -33.86 -64.01
N GLN A 3 -10.20 -32.71 -64.43
CA GLN A 3 -9.60 -31.71 -63.51
C GLN A 3 -10.61 -31.01 -62.58
N ILE A 4 -11.83 -30.71 -63.04
CA ILE A 4 -12.84 -29.96 -62.27
C ILE A 4 -13.38 -30.80 -61.07
N ARG A 5 -13.38 -32.13 -61.20
CA ARG A 5 -13.86 -33.04 -60.14
C ARG A 5 -12.89 -33.13 -58.96
N GLY A 6 -11.58 -33.04 -59.21
CA GLY A 6 -10.53 -33.05 -58.19
C GLY A 6 -10.55 -31.81 -57.30
N GLN A 7 -10.66 -30.62 -57.92
CA GLN A 7 -10.63 -29.34 -57.22
C GLN A 7 -11.85 -29.14 -56.30
N LYS A 8 -13.04 -29.58 -56.75
CA LYS A 8 -14.27 -29.55 -55.94
C LYS A 8 -14.17 -30.50 -54.73
N SER A 9 -13.47 -31.62 -54.87
CA SER A 9 -13.26 -32.59 -53.78
C SER A 9 -12.27 -32.09 -52.70
N GLN A 10 -11.31 -31.25 -53.08
CA GLN A 10 -10.37 -30.63 -52.14
C GLN A 10 -11.05 -29.49 -51.39
N LEU A 11 -11.77 -28.61 -52.09
CA LEU A 11 -12.52 -27.52 -51.46
C LEU A 11 -13.56 -28.02 -50.42
N LEU A 12 -14.21 -29.15 -50.69
CA LEU A 12 -15.14 -29.77 -49.76
C LEU A 12 -14.45 -30.40 -48.54
N ARG A 13 -13.23 -30.93 -48.71
CA ARG A 13 -12.41 -31.46 -47.61
C ARG A 13 -11.91 -30.35 -46.70
N ASP A 14 -11.42 -29.25 -47.28
CA ASP A 14 -10.90 -28.11 -46.53
C ASP A 14 -11.99 -27.40 -45.74
N ARG A 15 -13.18 -27.24 -46.34
CA ARG A 15 -14.35 -26.70 -45.63
C ARG A 15 -14.80 -27.58 -44.46
N LYS A 16 -14.73 -28.91 -44.62
CA LYS A 16 -15.08 -29.86 -43.55
C LYS A 16 -14.03 -29.84 -42.42
N PHE A 17 -12.76 -29.66 -42.76
CA PHE A 17 -11.68 -29.50 -41.79
C PHE A 17 -11.84 -28.22 -40.95
N GLU A 18 -12.05 -27.07 -41.59
CA GLU A 18 -12.25 -25.80 -40.89
C GLU A 18 -13.53 -25.79 -40.04
N PHE A 19 -14.61 -26.41 -40.52
CA PHE A 19 -15.83 -26.56 -39.73
C PHE A 19 -15.61 -27.40 -38.47
N ASN A 20 -14.89 -28.53 -38.57
CA ASN A 20 -14.56 -29.38 -37.42
C ASN A 20 -13.61 -28.69 -36.42
N LYS A 21 -12.67 -27.89 -36.93
CA LYS A 21 -11.75 -27.08 -36.11
C LYS A 21 -12.51 -25.98 -35.35
N MET A 22 -13.44 -25.28 -35.99
CA MET A 22 -14.29 -24.30 -35.32
C MET A 22 -15.25 -24.95 -34.31
N ALA A 23 -15.82 -26.12 -34.62
CA ALA A 23 -16.69 -26.86 -33.71
C ALA A 23 -15.94 -27.33 -32.45
N THR A 24 -14.68 -27.78 -32.58
CA THR A 24 -13.85 -28.20 -31.44
C THR A 24 -13.40 -27.01 -30.58
N LEU A 25 -13.09 -25.85 -31.19
CA LEU A 25 -12.77 -24.62 -30.45
C LEU A 25 -13.98 -24.07 -29.68
N ARG A 26 -15.17 -24.06 -30.30
CA ARG A 26 -16.41 -23.67 -29.62
C ARG A 26 -16.74 -24.62 -28.46
N ARG A 27 -16.56 -25.93 -28.65
CA ARG A 27 -16.78 -26.93 -27.59
C ARG A 27 -15.82 -26.75 -26.40
N LYS A 28 -14.54 -26.41 -26.66
CA LYS A 28 -13.56 -26.08 -25.61
C LYS A 28 -13.91 -24.79 -24.87
N SER A 29 -14.35 -23.74 -25.57
CA SER A 29 -14.73 -22.46 -24.95
C SER A 29 -15.98 -22.60 -24.06
N ILE A 30 -16.96 -23.41 -24.47
CA ILE A 30 -18.15 -23.70 -23.68
C ILE A 30 -17.80 -24.51 -22.42
N LEU A 31 -16.89 -25.50 -22.53
CA LEU A 31 -16.43 -26.29 -21.40
C LEU A 31 -15.69 -25.44 -20.35
N ILE A 32 -14.82 -24.53 -20.77
CA ILE A 32 -14.09 -23.62 -19.84
C ILE A 32 -15.07 -22.70 -19.11
N SER A 33 -16.07 -22.15 -19.82
CA SER A 33 -17.08 -21.27 -19.23
C SER A 33 -17.94 -21.99 -18.19
N LEU A 34 -18.28 -23.27 -18.43
CA LEU A 34 -18.99 -24.12 -17.47
C LEU A 34 -18.17 -24.42 -16.21
N ILE A 35 -16.86 -24.65 -16.34
CA ILE A 35 -15.98 -24.90 -15.18
C ILE A 35 -15.87 -23.66 -14.29
N ILE A 36 -15.72 -22.47 -14.88
CA ILE A 36 -15.66 -21.19 -14.14
C ILE A 36 -16.98 -20.93 -13.41
N LEU A 37 -18.13 -21.24 -14.04
CA LEU A 37 -19.45 -21.11 -13.41
C LEU A 37 -19.60 -22.05 -12.20
N ILE A 38 -19.14 -23.30 -12.31
CA ILE A 38 -19.21 -24.27 -11.20
C ILE A 38 -18.34 -23.82 -10.02
N ILE A 39 -17.10 -23.36 -10.26
CA ILE A 39 -16.21 -22.85 -9.21
C ILE A 39 -16.81 -21.62 -8.52
N GLY A 40 -17.39 -20.70 -9.29
CA GLY A 40 -18.06 -19.51 -8.76
C GLY A 40 -19.25 -19.83 -7.85
N VAL A 41 -20.08 -20.82 -8.22
CA VAL A 41 -21.23 -21.25 -7.41
C VAL A 41 -20.79 -21.99 -6.14
N SER A 42 -19.73 -22.81 -6.22
CA SER A 42 -19.17 -23.52 -5.05
C SER A 42 -18.60 -22.57 -3.98
N LEU A 43 -17.96 -21.47 -4.38
CA LEU A 43 -17.43 -20.47 -3.43
C LEU A 43 -18.53 -19.71 -2.69
N VAL A 44 -19.65 -19.42 -3.36
CA VAL A 44 -20.80 -18.73 -2.73
C VAL A 44 -21.55 -19.66 -1.76
N PHE A 45 -21.57 -20.97 -2.02
CA PHE A 45 -22.21 -21.95 -1.12
C PHE A 45 -21.40 -22.19 0.17
N LEU A 46 -20.06 -22.21 0.08
CA LEU A 46 -19.19 -22.35 1.25
C LEU A 46 -19.24 -21.12 2.16
N ALA A 47 -19.43 -19.91 1.62
CA ALA A 47 -19.59 -18.70 2.42
C ALA A 47 -20.94 -18.63 3.19
N LYS A 48 -21.93 -19.44 2.82
CA LYS A 48 -23.25 -19.49 3.48
C LYS A 48 -23.43 -20.66 4.44
N GLN A 49 -22.46 -21.55 4.53
CA GLN A 49 -22.53 -22.69 5.44
C GLN A 49 -22.07 -22.27 6.84
N SER A 50 -22.96 -21.58 7.56
CA SER A 50 -22.79 -21.37 9.00
C SER A 50 -22.66 -22.73 9.68
N TYR A 51 -21.54 -22.96 10.37
CA TYR A 51 -21.34 -24.14 11.19
C TYR A 51 -22.38 -24.16 12.31
N LYS A 52 -23.43 -24.96 12.17
CA LYS A 52 -24.24 -25.36 13.31
C LYS A 52 -23.41 -26.36 14.11
N VAL A 53 -22.68 -25.85 15.09
CA VAL A 53 -22.09 -26.69 16.14
C VAL A 53 -23.25 -27.26 16.96
N GLU A 54 -23.44 -28.57 16.88
CA GLU A 54 -24.37 -29.30 17.73
C GLU A 54 -23.76 -29.39 19.14
N SER A 55 -24.10 -28.45 20.01
CA SER A 55 -23.75 -28.54 21.42
C SER A 55 -24.68 -29.55 22.09
N ARG A 56 -24.15 -30.70 22.50
CA ARG A 56 -24.84 -31.58 23.44
C ARG A 56 -25.06 -30.81 24.74
N ALA A 57 -26.32 -30.67 25.15
CA ALA A 57 -26.67 -30.03 26.40
C ALA A 57 -26.12 -30.86 27.58
N PHE A 58 -25.15 -30.29 28.30
CA PHE A 58 -24.92 -30.64 29.70
C PHE A 58 -25.80 -29.72 30.53
N SER A 59 -26.57 -30.28 31.47
CA SER A 59 -27.29 -29.50 32.47
C SER A 59 -26.29 -28.68 33.29
N ALA A 60 -26.29 -27.37 33.08
CA ALA A 60 -25.46 -26.44 33.84
C ALA A 60 -26.21 -25.98 35.10
N LEU A 61 -25.47 -25.97 36.21
CA LEU A 61 -25.85 -25.39 37.49
C LEU A 61 -26.02 -23.86 37.35
N HIS A 62 -26.84 -23.29 38.25
CA HIS A 62 -27.25 -21.89 38.36
C HIS A 62 -26.36 -20.83 37.67
N ASP A 63 -26.99 -20.07 36.77
CA ASP A 63 -26.43 -18.96 36.02
C ASP A 63 -25.89 -17.84 36.92
N SER A 64 -24.57 -17.65 36.88
CA SER A 64 -23.98 -16.33 37.09
C SER A 64 -23.88 -15.66 35.72
N PRO A 65 -24.38 -14.42 35.52
CA PRO A 65 -24.34 -13.79 34.21
C PRO A 65 -22.89 -13.65 33.76
N THR A 66 -22.55 -14.42 32.72
CA THR A 66 -21.24 -14.32 32.07
C THR A 66 -21.19 -12.96 31.37
N PRO A 67 -20.21 -12.08 31.66
CA PRO A 67 -20.15 -10.79 31.00
C PRO A 67 -19.99 -11.01 29.50
N ASN A 68 -20.95 -10.51 28.72
CA ASN A 68 -20.89 -10.53 27.27
C ASN A 68 -19.64 -9.73 26.85
N PRO A 69 -18.71 -10.28 26.04
CA PRO A 69 -17.56 -9.52 25.57
C PRO A 69 -18.08 -8.34 24.74
N THR A 70 -18.08 -7.17 25.35
CA THR A 70 -18.30 -5.92 24.63
C THR A 70 -17.06 -5.72 23.77
N ILE A 71 -17.22 -5.69 22.45
CA ILE A 71 -16.16 -5.15 21.57
C ILE A 71 -16.09 -3.67 21.92
N ILE A 72 -15.19 -3.32 22.83
CA ILE A 72 -14.84 -1.93 23.10
C ILE A 72 -14.01 -1.51 21.89
N VAL A 73 -14.62 -0.83 20.92
CA VAL A 73 -13.85 -0.02 19.97
C VAL A 73 -13.22 1.07 20.82
N SER A 74 -11.93 0.88 21.15
CA SER A 74 -11.20 1.83 21.97
C SER A 74 -10.98 3.10 21.15
N ASN A 75 -11.82 4.12 21.37
CA ASN A 75 -11.62 5.47 20.87
C ASN A 75 -10.48 6.21 21.62
N ALA A 76 -9.62 5.47 22.34
CA ALA A 76 -8.50 6.04 23.05
C ALA A 76 -7.47 6.58 22.06
N VAL A 77 -6.96 7.78 22.34
CA VAL A 77 -5.86 8.35 21.58
C VAL A 77 -4.62 7.48 21.84
N GLN A 78 -4.06 6.92 20.78
CA GLN A 78 -2.78 6.24 20.80
C GLN A 78 -1.68 7.24 20.47
N GLU A 79 -0.54 7.10 21.14
CA GLU A 79 0.59 8.01 20.95
C GLU A 79 1.83 7.24 20.51
N THR A 80 2.54 7.79 19.52
CA THR A 80 3.88 7.34 19.12
C THR A 80 4.81 8.53 19.15
N ILE A 81 6.01 8.34 19.71
CA ILE A 81 7.02 9.38 19.83
C ILE A 81 8.33 8.96 19.16
N MET A 82 9.05 9.94 18.63
CA MET A 82 10.38 9.76 18.08
C MET A 82 11.24 11.00 18.35
N ASP A 83 12.31 10.81 19.12
CA ASP A 83 13.27 11.87 19.38
C ASP A 83 14.18 12.12 18.17
N SER A 84 14.62 13.36 18.02
CA SER A 84 15.64 13.73 17.06
C SER A 84 16.97 13.06 17.39
N PRO A 85 17.90 12.91 16.41
CA PRO A 85 19.18 12.23 16.63
C PRO A 85 20.02 12.86 17.75
N ASP A 86 19.89 14.18 17.94
CA ASP A 86 20.56 14.91 19.02
C ASP A 86 19.71 15.05 20.30
N GLY A 87 18.51 14.46 20.31
CA GLY A 87 17.57 14.47 21.43
C GLY A 87 17.05 15.84 21.83
N LYS A 88 17.16 16.88 20.97
CA LYS A 88 16.68 18.23 21.28
C LYS A 88 15.21 18.45 20.92
N MET A 89 14.70 17.67 19.97
CA MET A 89 13.33 17.75 19.48
C MET A 89 12.67 16.38 19.57
N THR A 90 11.35 16.38 19.69
CA THR A 90 10.53 15.15 19.71
C THR A 90 9.39 15.31 18.73
N LEU A 91 9.17 14.30 17.89
CA LEU A 91 8.03 14.16 17.01
C LEU A 91 7.03 13.28 17.73
N LYS A 92 5.79 13.72 17.79
CA LYS A 92 4.67 13.00 18.38
C LYS A 92 3.58 12.81 17.33
N MET A 93 3.13 11.58 17.18
CA MET A 93 1.92 11.22 16.45
C MET A 93 0.85 10.83 17.47
N GLU A 94 -0.32 11.46 17.35
CA GLU A 94 -1.55 11.05 18.02
C GLU A 94 -2.46 10.42 16.96
N SER A 95 -2.96 9.22 17.22
CA SER A 95 -3.94 8.55 16.35
C SER A 95 -5.19 8.17 17.12
N GLN A 96 -6.35 8.36 16.49
CA GLN A 96 -7.63 8.02 17.09
C GLN A 96 -8.53 7.35 16.04
N GLN A 97 -8.94 6.12 16.32
CA GLN A 97 -9.93 5.45 15.49
C GLN A 97 -11.33 6.04 15.74
N GLN A 98 -12.04 6.34 14.65
CA GLN A 98 -13.40 6.88 14.62
C GLN A 98 -14.20 6.11 13.57
N GLY A 99 -14.77 4.97 13.97
CA GLY A 99 -15.47 4.07 13.05
C GLY A 99 -14.53 3.44 12.05
N ASP A 100 -14.80 3.64 10.76
CA ASP A 100 -14.01 3.10 9.63
C ASP A 100 -12.80 3.97 9.26
N TYR A 101 -12.51 5.00 10.05
CA TYR A 101 -11.39 5.91 9.84
C TYR A 101 -10.47 5.99 11.05
N VAL A 102 -9.23 6.39 10.81
CA VAL A 102 -8.27 6.78 11.82
C VAL A 102 -7.84 8.22 11.53
N GLU A 103 -7.98 9.09 12.51
CA GLU A 103 -7.48 10.47 12.45
C GLU A 103 -6.08 10.50 13.05
N TYR A 104 -5.12 11.03 12.29
CA TYR A 104 -3.72 11.20 12.69
C TYR A 104 -3.42 12.69 12.84
N SER A 105 -2.70 13.04 13.90
CA SER A 105 -2.16 14.40 14.13
C SER A 105 -0.70 14.35 14.53
N PHE A 106 0.12 15.18 13.91
CA PHE A 106 1.56 15.23 14.09
C PHE A 106 2.00 16.56 14.69
N TYR A 107 2.84 16.47 15.71
CA TYR A 107 3.37 17.61 16.44
C TYR A 107 4.87 17.46 16.68
N THR A 108 5.61 18.55 16.61
CA THR A 108 6.96 18.62 17.17
C THR A 108 6.96 19.38 18.48
N SER A 109 7.96 19.12 19.31
CA SER A 109 8.25 19.91 20.50
C SER A 109 9.76 19.97 20.70
N SER A 110 10.24 20.97 21.43
CA SER A 110 11.65 21.10 21.78
C SER A 110 11.83 21.09 23.29
N LYS A 111 12.99 20.64 23.77
CA LYS A 111 13.28 20.68 25.22
C LYS A 111 13.29 22.10 25.79
N SER A 112 13.65 23.10 24.97
CA SER A 112 13.67 24.52 25.36
C SER A 112 12.29 25.17 25.30
N VAL A 113 11.43 24.73 24.39
CA VAL A 113 10.04 25.19 24.24
C VAL A 113 9.14 23.95 24.15
N PRO A 114 8.64 23.46 25.30
CA PRO A 114 7.89 22.20 25.37
C PRO A 114 6.48 22.29 24.79
N THR A 115 6.10 23.44 24.23
CA THR A 115 4.82 23.62 23.55
C THR A 115 4.77 22.78 22.28
N LYS A 116 3.66 22.05 22.09
CA LYS A 116 3.40 21.30 20.86
C LYS A 116 3.28 22.28 19.69
N GLN A 117 4.07 22.05 18.66
CA GLN A 117 4.02 22.74 17.38
C GLN A 117 3.37 21.80 16.36
N TYR A 118 2.22 22.20 15.84
CA TYR A 118 1.50 21.41 14.84
C TYR A 118 2.29 21.31 13.53
N ILE A 119 2.28 20.12 12.93
CA ILE A 119 2.89 19.85 11.62
C ILE A 119 1.81 19.57 10.58
N PHE A 120 0.98 18.57 10.84
CA PHE A 120 0.05 18.01 9.87
C PHE A 120 -0.99 17.12 10.55
N SER A 121 -2.14 16.94 9.89
CA SER A 121 -3.15 15.97 10.27
C SER A 121 -3.78 15.37 9.03
N LYS A 122 -4.08 14.08 9.07
CA LYS A 122 -4.73 13.36 7.98
C LYS A 122 -5.73 12.37 8.54
N LYS A 123 -6.80 12.13 7.78
CA LYS A 123 -7.80 11.12 8.09
C LYS A 123 -7.69 10.03 7.06
N GLU A 124 -7.43 8.81 7.51
CA GLU A 124 -7.33 7.62 6.65
C GLU A 124 -8.41 6.61 6.96
N ILE A 125 -8.70 5.73 6.01
CA ILE A 125 -9.50 4.53 6.25
C ILE A 125 -8.69 3.53 7.09
N VAL A 126 -9.36 2.68 7.86
CA VAL A 126 -8.69 1.72 8.78
C VAL A 126 -7.76 0.70 8.11
N SER A 127 -7.87 0.48 6.80
CA SER A 127 -6.93 -0.39 6.06
C SER A 127 -5.60 0.29 5.76
N ASP A 128 -5.56 1.61 5.91
CA ASP A 128 -4.42 2.45 5.58
C ASP A 128 -3.81 2.96 6.88
N SER A 129 -2.52 3.27 6.86
CA SER A 129 -1.81 3.68 8.07
C SER A 129 -0.74 4.70 7.79
N ILE A 130 -0.58 5.63 8.72
CA ILE A 130 0.57 6.55 8.74
C ILE A 130 1.46 6.16 9.91
N SER A 131 2.75 6.08 9.63
CA SER A 131 3.76 5.68 10.61
C SER A 131 4.90 6.68 10.66
N ILE A 132 5.60 6.70 11.80
CA ILE A 132 6.86 7.41 11.98
C ILE A 132 8.00 6.40 11.78
N PRO A 133 8.75 6.45 10.66
CA PRO A 133 9.95 5.65 10.49
C PRO A 133 11.01 6.00 11.56
N TYR A 134 11.81 5.02 11.99
CA TYR A 134 12.83 5.21 13.02
C TYR A 134 13.84 6.33 12.69
N ASN A 135 14.15 6.48 11.41
CA ASN A 135 15.07 7.44 10.81
C ASN A 135 14.37 8.69 10.25
N THR A 136 13.15 8.99 10.71
CA THR A 136 12.32 10.11 10.21
C THR A 136 13.04 11.47 10.20
N TRP A 137 13.90 11.72 11.20
CA TRP A 137 14.55 13.01 11.41
C TRP A 137 15.78 13.20 10.54
N SER A 138 15.83 14.34 9.86
CA SER A 138 17.06 14.81 9.23
C SER A 138 18.15 15.09 10.28
N PRO A 139 19.45 14.93 9.95
CA PRO A 139 20.55 15.09 10.90
C PRO A 139 20.63 16.44 11.61
N ASN A 140 20.07 17.50 11.02
CA ASN A 140 20.03 18.85 11.59
C ASN A 140 18.64 19.26 12.10
N ASN A 141 17.73 18.30 12.23
CA ASN A 141 16.35 18.46 12.69
C ASN A 141 15.49 19.44 11.86
N SER A 142 15.89 19.79 10.64
CA SER A 142 15.15 20.74 9.81
C SER A 142 13.95 20.12 9.12
N TYR A 143 14.07 18.83 8.79
CA TYR A 143 13.07 18.04 8.08
C TYR A 143 12.73 16.75 8.79
N LEU A 144 11.53 16.27 8.50
CA LEU A 144 10.96 14.98 8.88
C LEU A 144 10.45 14.28 7.62
N PHE A 145 10.43 12.95 7.61
CA PHE A 145 9.63 12.22 6.64
C PHE A 145 8.70 11.20 7.31
N LEU A 146 7.49 11.09 6.79
CA LEU A 146 6.48 10.13 7.24
C LEU A 146 6.24 9.10 6.15
N LYS A 147 5.79 7.91 6.57
CA LYS A 147 5.40 6.83 5.66
C LYS A 147 3.90 6.59 5.80
N GLU A 148 3.19 6.70 4.70
CA GLU A 148 1.83 6.22 4.56
C GLU A 148 1.85 4.87 3.85
N SER A 149 1.11 3.90 4.37
CA SER A 149 1.04 2.53 3.84
C SER A 149 -0.40 2.19 3.55
N THR A 150 -0.68 1.90 2.28
CA THR A 150 -1.95 1.34 1.80
C THR A 150 -1.75 -0.16 1.51
N PRO A 151 -2.82 -0.92 1.23
CA PRO A 151 -2.69 -2.31 0.79
C PRO A 151 -1.87 -2.52 -0.50
N VAL A 152 -1.63 -1.46 -1.28
CA VAL A 152 -1.02 -1.55 -2.62
C VAL A 152 0.34 -0.87 -2.69
N VAL A 153 0.48 0.29 -2.04
CA VAL A 153 1.65 1.17 -2.18
C VAL A 153 2.00 1.84 -0.86
N ASN A 154 3.29 2.15 -0.71
CA ASN A 154 3.76 3.03 0.35
C ASN A 154 4.06 4.40 -0.27
N ASP A 155 3.52 5.44 0.34
CA ASP A 155 3.81 6.83 0.01
C ASP A 155 4.66 7.46 1.12
N TYR A 156 5.47 8.44 0.73
CA TYR A 156 6.42 9.07 1.63
C TYR A 156 6.33 10.59 1.48
N TYR A 157 6.23 11.29 2.60
CA TYR A 157 6.04 12.73 2.63
C TYR A 157 7.12 13.40 3.46
N VAL A 158 7.75 14.43 2.92
CA VAL A 158 8.74 15.24 3.63
C VAL A 158 8.12 16.55 4.10
N PHE A 159 8.32 16.89 5.37
CA PHE A 159 7.83 18.11 6.02
C PHE A 159 9.01 18.91 6.56
N PHE A 160 8.84 20.23 6.69
CA PHE A 160 9.66 20.98 7.64
C PHE A 160 9.26 20.58 9.06
N ALA A 161 10.25 20.31 9.92
CA ALA A 161 10.00 19.99 11.34
C ALA A 161 9.40 21.18 12.14
N SER A 162 9.40 22.37 11.54
CA SER A 162 8.73 23.57 12.06
C SER A 162 7.26 23.69 11.65
N GLY A 163 6.71 22.76 10.86
CA GLY A 163 5.32 22.84 10.38
C GLY A 163 5.07 23.99 9.38
N LYS A 164 6.11 24.71 8.97
CA LYS A 164 6.03 25.70 7.90
C LYS A 164 5.84 25.00 6.56
N ASN A 165 5.12 25.67 5.66
CA ASN A 165 5.01 25.22 4.28
C ASN A 165 6.31 25.43 3.51
N PHE A 166 6.45 24.69 2.40
CA PHE A 166 7.44 24.95 1.36
C PHE A 166 7.10 26.23 0.59
N THR A 167 8.05 26.69 -0.23
CA THR A 167 7.95 27.98 -0.95
C THR A 167 6.81 28.04 -1.96
N ASP A 168 6.30 26.90 -2.41
CA ASP A 168 5.11 26.74 -3.26
C ASP A 168 3.82 26.59 -2.45
N ASN A 169 3.83 26.94 -1.16
CA ASN A 169 2.74 26.78 -0.19
C ASN A 169 2.33 25.33 0.07
N SER A 170 3.05 24.33 -0.45
CA SER A 170 2.78 22.93 -0.11
C SER A 170 3.15 22.66 1.34
N GLN A 171 2.32 21.92 2.07
CA GLN A 171 2.62 21.53 3.45
C GLN A 171 3.71 20.45 3.52
N TYR A 172 3.76 19.61 2.49
CA TYR A 172 4.74 18.54 2.34
C TYR A 172 5.22 18.41 0.89
N LEU A 173 6.28 17.62 0.72
CA LEU A 173 6.71 17.10 -0.58
C LEU A 173 6.32 15.63 -0.67
N ASP A 174 5.51 15.28 -1.67
CA ASP A 174 5.18 13.90 -2.00
C ASP A 174 6.33 13.29 -2.81
N ILE A 175 7.05 12.35 -2.19
CA ILE A 175 8.21 11.72 -2.83
C ILE A 175 7.77 10.83 -3.99
N GLN A 176 6.63 10.15 -3.87
CA GLN A 176 6.13 9.23 -4.89
C GLN A 176 5.76 10.01 -6.17
N GLU A 177 5.00 11.11 -6.00
CA GLU A 177 4.61 11.99 -7.09
C GLU A 177 5.83 12.65 -7.74
N LEU A 178 6.71 13.26 -6.94
CA LEU A 178 7.90 13.95 -7.45
C LEU A 178 8.85 12.99 -8.19
N PHE A 179 8.96 11.74 -7.71
CA PHE A 179 9.79 10.72 -8.33
C PHE A 179 9.18 10.28 -9.67
N ALA A 180 7.88 9.97 -9.72
CA ALA A 180 7.20 9.58 -10.96
C ALA A 180 7.30 10.65 -12.06
N GLN A 181 7.30 11.93 -11.67
CA GLN A 181 7.48 13.05 -12.61
C GLN A 181 8.90 13.18 -13.17
N ARG A 182 9.93 12.74 -12.44
CA ARG A 182 11.35 13.05 -12.74
C ARG A 182 12.20 11.85 -13.10
N VAL A 183 11.80 10.66 -12.67
CA VAL A 183 12.58 9.43 -12.82
C VAL A 183 11.72 8.37 -13.49
N THR A 184 12.06 8.05 -14.73
CA THR A 184 11.38 7.01 -15.51
C THR A 184 12.07 5.67 -15.37
N GLY A 185 11.31 4.58 -15.46
CA GLY A 185 11.87 3.22 -15.52
C GLY A 185 12.23 2.60 -14.17
N TYR A 186 11.92 3.28 -13.06
CA TYR A 186 12.10 2.78 -11.70
C TYR A 186 10.82 2.96 -10.88
N THR A 187 10.69 2.14 -9.84
CA THR A 187 9.63 2.25 -8.81
C THR A 187 10.28 2.28 -7.44
N ILE A 188 9.76 3.13 -6.55
CA ILE A 188 10.22 3.21 -5.16
C ILE A 188 9.87 1.91 -4.44
N LEU A 189 10.87 1.37 -3.74
CA LEU A 189 10.71 0.24 -2.83
C LEU A 189 10.57 0.71 -1.40
N ASP A 190 11.44 1.65 -0.99
CA ASP A 190 11.45 2.17 0.37
C ASP A 190 12.21 3.50 0.47
N VAL A 191 12.04 4.19 1.59
CA VAL A 191 12.82 5.37 1.97
C VAL A 191 13.51 5.09 3.30
N THR A 192 14.84 5.00 3.27
CA THR A 192 15.65 4.50 4.39
C THR A 192 16.28 5.60 5.24
N GLY A 193 15.77 6.83 5.16
CA GLY A 193 16.24 7.96 5.96
C GLY A 193 17.28 8.82 5.26
N TRP A 194 18.11 9.51 6.03
CA TRP A 194 18.86 10.66 5.56
C TRP A 194 20.35 10.35 5.35
N ALA A 195 20.89 10.73 4.20
CA ALA A 195 22.33 10.71 3.92
C ALA A 195 23.03 12.00 4.36
N ALA A 196 22.28 13.11 4.40
CA ALA A 196 22.76 14.43 4.80
C ALA A 196 21.56 15.28 5.26
N PRO A 197 21.77 16.47 5.86
CA PRO A 197 20.70 17.35 6.32
C PRO A 197 19.54 17.59 5.35
N ASN A 198 19.81 17.60 4.04
CA ASN A 198 18.82 17.84 2.99
C ASN A 198 18.74 16.70 1.96
N LEU A 199 19.39 15.56 2.21
CA LEU A 199 19.46 14.43 1.28
C LEU A 199 18.78 13.19 1.89
N LEU A 200 17.67 12.78 1.29
CA LEU A 200 16.92 11.59 1.67
C LEU A 200 17.27 10.43 0.74
N ILE A 201 17.47 9.23 1.29
CA ILE A 201 17.79 8.02 0.55
C ILE A 201 16.50 7.34 0.12
N VAL A 202 16.34 7.17 -1.19
CA VAL A 202 15.19 6.50 -1.81
C VAL A 202 15.67 5.25 -2.51
N ASN A 203 15.25 4.09 -2.01
CA ASN A 203 15.55 2.79 -2.59
C ASN A 203 14.55 2.45 -3.67
N THR A 204 15.03 1.90 -4.78
CA THR A 204 14.21 1.65 -5.96
C THR A 204 14.55 0.32 -6.61
N LYS A 205 13.62 -0.17 -7.43
CA LYS A 205 13.84 -1.25 -8.41
C LYS A 205 13.58 -0.74 -9.81
N ALA A 206 14.33 -1.24 -10.77
CA ALA A 206 13.99 -1.06 -12.17
C ALA A 206 12.63 -1.70 -12.47
N ASN A 207 11.84 -1.07 -13.34
CA ASN A 207 10.55 -1.61 -13.76
C ASN A 207 10.70 -2.84 -14.66
N GLN A 208 11.88 -2.98 -15.28
CA GLN A 208 12.28 -4.14 -16.06
C GLN A 208 13.52 -4.78 -15.44
N GLY A 209 13.38 -6.04 -15.02
CA GLY A 209 14.44 -6.81 -14.37
C GLY A 209 14.57 -6.57 -12.86
N GLU A 210 15.64 -7.10 -12.28
CA GLU A 210 15.85 -7.17 -10.82
C GLU A 210 16.86 -6.11 -10.31
N ARG A 211 17.28 -5.18 -11.17
CA ARG A 211 18.29 -4.18 -10.79
C ARG A 211 17.71 -3.25 -9.73
N LYS A 212 18.37 -3.20 -8.58
CA LYS A 212 18.08 -2.25 -7.50
C LYS A 212 19.13 -1.15 -7.47
N VAL A 213 18.69 0.09 -7.31
CA VAL A 213 19.55 1.27 -7.15
C VAL A 213 18.90 2.19 -6.12
N SER A 214 19.71 3.06 -5.54
CA SER A 214 19.20 4.12 -4.66
C SER A 214 19.36 5.48 -5.34
N PHE A 215 18.55 6.43 -4.89
CA PHE A 215 18.64 7.83 -5.27
C PHE A 215 18.80 8.67 -4.02
N TRP A 216 19.59 9.75 -4.11
CA TRP A 216 19.44 10.87 -3.19
C TRP A 216 18.36 11.79 -3.72
N PHE A 217 17.33 12.01 -2.90
CA PHE A 217 16.40 13.11 -3.07
C PHE A 217 16.90 14.33 -2.32
N ASN A 218 17.15 15.43 -3.03
CA ASN A 218 17.50 16.71 -2.44
C ASN A 218 16.23 17.53 -2.19
N VAL A 219 15.92 17.77 -0.92
CA VAL A 219 14.69 18.46 -0.49
C VAL A 219 14.62 19.90 -1.01
N ALA A 220 15.75 20.61 -1.05
CA ALA A 220 15.79 22.02 -1.43
C ALA A 220 15.54 22.23 -2.93
N SER A 221 16.17 21.40 -3.78
CA SER A 221 16.03 21.48 -5.23
C SER A 221 14.91 20.60 -5.80
N LYS A 222 14.32 19.72 -4.98
CA LYS A 222 13.32 18.71 -5.40
C LYS A 222 13.85 17.83 -6.55
N THR A 223 15.12 17.45 -6.50
CA THR A 223 15.80 16.65 -7.55
C THR A 223 16.28 15.30 -7.03
N PHE A 224 16.35 14.32 -7.93
CA PHE A 224 16.86 12.98 -7.64
C PHE A 224 18.20 12.74 -8.32
N THR A 225 19.18 12.22 -7.58
CA THR A 225 20.49 11.82 -8.10
C THR A 225 20.67 10.33 -7.90
N GLN A 226 20.82 9.56 -8.98
CA GLN A 226 21.04 8.12 -8.90
C GLN A 226 22.40 7.82 -8.28
N LEU A 227 22.44 6.80 -7.42
CA LEU A 227 23.64 6.32 -6.76
C LEU A 227 24.11 5.01 -7.39
N GLY A 228 25.41 4.75 -7.28
CA GLY A 228 26.02 3.48 -7.69
C GLY A 228 25.78 2.32 -6.70
N THR A 229 25.23 2.62 -5.53
CA THR A 229 25.06 1.69 -4.41
C THR A 229 23.59 1.61 -4.01
N TYR A 230 23.15 0.42 -3.58
CA TYR A 230 21.86 0.20 -2.94
C TYR A 230 22.03 0.16 -1.42
N PHE A 231 21.17 0.84 -0.68
CA PHE A 231 21.20 0.87 0.78
C PHE A 231 20.19 -0.15 1.34
N TYR A 232 20.58 -0.88 2.39
CA TYR A 232 19.71 -1.86 3.06
C TYR A 232 19.16 -1.31 4.36
#